data_AF-Q1IK00-F1
#
_entry.id   AF-Q1IK00-F1
#
_cell.length_a   1.000
_cell.length_b   1.000
_cell.length_c   1.000
_cell.angle_alpha   90.00
_cell.angle_beta   90.00
_cell.angle_gamma   90.00
#
_symmetry.space_group_name_H-M   'P 1'
#
loop_
_entity.id
_entity.type
_entity.pdbx_description
1 polymer ?
#
loop_
_entity_poly.entity_id
_entity_poly.type
_entity_poly.pdbx_seq_one_letter_code
_entity_poly.pdbx_strand_id
1 'polypeptide(L)'
;MYLTQTRLQNVWLKALMACLVGYALLGKGFAYLFIGECVLVAGFAIFLLSRRATLVASDSVLLLWGLFAFWGACRTIPFLSTYHFDAIRDAVLWGYGLTALFIVASVNSAEQIASGLNAYRKFLRWYMPLLPIILLLSGPLRPLMPVVPWSRDAAIVMLKPGDASVHLAAAALFWLILERQSSARKRRGFSAMQGVAIAGWFGATMFVLVRTRAGVLAIIIPMALVSLLKLRRVAWKVGVFAVAGTFLLAMILESNLIQINIHGRKFSSEQITNNLYSIAGQGDEKTDLENTKVWRLIWWRHIVQYTVFGPYFWTGKGFGINLVLQDGPPHVTEDDKTTRSPHNGSMTVLARMGVPGLVMWASLNLVFLFRMLRAYRRAARSGAQFWASVNLWVLCYWIAAFINLSFDVYIEGPVGGILFWSIIGFGVSCLRVQSYEARQIAHGRVRNFHTRSAEQLAVRELSPS
;
A
#
# COMPACT_ATOMS: atom_id res chain seq x y z
N MET A 1 33.11 1.56 15.59
CA MET A 1 31.97 2.45 15.28
C MET A 1 31.17 2.00 14.05
N TYR A 2 31.79 1.78 12.89
CA TYR A 2 31.09 1.37 11.64
C TYR A 2 30.38 0.00 11.72
N LEU A 3 31.01 -1.00 12.36
CA LEU A 3 30.41 -2.33 12.56
C LEU A 3 29.20 -2.28 13.49
N THR A 4 29.25 -1.47 14.54
CA THR A 4 28.16 -1.25 15.50
C THR A 4 26.96 -0.59 14.83
N GLN A 5 27.20 0.43 13.99
CA GLN A 5 26.17 1.11 13.21
C GLN A 5 25.46 0.18 12.21
N THR A 6 26.22 -0.65 11.50
CA THR A 6 25.65 -1.62 10.53
C THR A 6 24.77 -2.66 11.24
N ARG A 7 25.16 -3.09 12.46
CA ARG A 7 24.32 -3.98 13.28
C ARG A 7 23.02 -3.31 13.69
N LEU A 8 23.06 -2.07 14.18
CA LEU A 8 21.86 -1.30 14.57
C LEU A 8 20.88 -1.12 13.40
N GLN A 9 21.37 -0.77 12.22
CA GLN A 9 20.54 -0.66 11.01
C GLN A 9 19.84 -1.99 10.66
N ASN A 10 20.57 -3.11 10.75
CA ASN A 10 19.98 -4.43 10.48
C ASN A 10 18.96 -4.85 11.55
N VAL A 11 19.18 -4.50 12.82
CA VAL A 11 18.21 -4.74 13.90
C VAL A 11 16.95 -3.93 13.66
N TRP A 12 17.10 -2.65 13.31
CA TRP A 12 15.97 -1.79 12.97
C TRP A 12 15.18 -2.27 11.76
N LEU A 13 15.85 -2.71 10.68
CA LEU A 13 15.17 -3.30 9.53
C LEU A 13 14.35 -4.53 9.92
N LYS A 14 14.87 -5.40 10.78
CA LYS A 14 14.12 -6.56 11.30
C LYS A 14 12.91 -6.12 12.14
N ALA A 15 13.06 -5.10 12.98
CA ALA A 15 11.97 -4.53 13.77
C ALA A 15 10.87 -3.93 12.86
N LEU A 16 11.26 -3.20 11.81
CA LEU A 16 10.33 -2.69 10.80
C LEU A 16 9.60 -3.83 10.09
N MET A 17 10.31 -4.89 9.69
CA MET A 17 9.67 -6.06 9.06
C MET A 17 8.67 -6.74 10.01
N ALA A 18 9.01 -6.91 11.29
CA ALA A 18 8.09 -7.44 12.28
C ALA A 18 6.86 -6.54 12.48
N CYS A 19 7.06 -5.23 12.49
CA CYS A 19 5.99 -4.23 12.57
C CYS A 19 5.05 -4.31 11.36
N LEU A 20 5.59 -4.38 10.13
CA LEU A 20 4.80 -4.56 8.91
C LEU A 20 4.02 -5.88 8.91
N VAL A 21 4.59 -6.95 9.47
CA VAL A 21 3.87 -8.21 9.67
C VAL A 21 2.72 -8.03 10.68
N GLY A 22 2.95 -7.33 11.78
CA GLY A 22 1.89 -6.99 12.75
C GLY A 22 0.74 -6.24 12.09
N TYR A 23 1.03 -5.23 11.27
CA TYR A 23 0.01 -4.52 10.49
C TYR A 23 -0.72 -5.41 9.50
N ALA A 24 -0.02 -6.29 8.78
CA ALA A 24 -0.65 -7.20 7.83
C ALA A 24 -1.60 -8.21 8.50
N LEU A 25 -1.31 -8.64 9.74
CA LEU A 25 -2.12 -9.63 10.45
C LEU A 25 -3.28 -9.03 11.24
N LEU A 26 -3.06 -7.89 11.89
CA LEU A 26 -3.97 -7.35 12.89
C LEU A 26 -4.58 -6.01 12.46
N GLY A 27 -4.05 -5.39 11.40
CA GLY A 27 -4.55 -4.14 10.85
C GLY A 27 -4.58 -3.01 11.88
N LYS A 28 -5.74 -2.37 12.00
CA LYS A 28 -5.95 -1.26 12.95
C LYS A 28 -5.76 -1.69 14.40
N GLY A 29 -6.07 -2.93 14.78
CA GLY A 29 -5.87 -3.39 16.17
C GLY A 29 -4.42 -3.26 16.63
N PHE A 30 -3.47 -3.58 15.76
CA PHE A 30 -2.04 -3.41 16.04
C PHE A 30 -1.58 -1.95 16.02
N ALA A 31 -2.26 -1.07 15.28
CA ALA A 31 -1.98 0.36 15.31
C ALA A 31 -2.21 0.98 16.70
N TYR A 32 -3.17 0.47 17.47
CA TYR A 32 -3.41 0.93 18.85
C TYR A 32 -2.30 0.54 19.84
N LEU A 33 -1.34 -0.30 19.44
CA LEU A 33 -0.17 -0.65 20.26
C LEU A 33 1.00 0.35 20.10
N PHE A 34 0.90 1.31 19.16
CA PHE A 34 1.93 2.31 18.86
C PHE A 34 3.33 1.75 18.53
N ILE A 35 3.42 0.47 18.13
CA ILE A 35 4.70 -0.18 17.81
C ILE A 35 5.35 0.47 16.59
N GLY A 36 4.57 0.90 15.59
CA GLY A 36 5.11 1.57 14.41
C GLY A 36 5.76 2.90 14.73
N GLU A 37 5.17 3.67 15.64
CA GLU A 37 5.71 4.94 16.14
C GLU A 37 7.01 4.70 16.91
N CYS A 38 7.07 3.69 17.78
CA CYS A 38 8.31 3.28 18.46
C CYS A 38 9.41 2.90 17.47
N VAL A 39 9.08 2.11 16.44
CA VAL A 39 10.02 1.75 15.37
C VAL A 39 10.46 2.98 14.58
N LEU A 40 9.56 3.95 14.33
CA LEU A 40 9.88 5.20 13.65
C LEU A 40 10.86 6.04 14.46
N VAL A 41 10.63 6.20 15.77
CA VAL A 41 11.52 6.93 16.69
C VAL A 41 12.90 6.27 16.76
N ALA A 42 12.95 4.94 16.88
CA ALA A 42 14.21 4.20 16.84
C ALA A 42 14.95 4.39 15.50
N GLY A 43 14.21 4.41 14.39
CA GLY A 43 14.74 4.66 13.05
C GLY A 43 15.34 6.05 12.91
N PHE A 44 14.66 7.06 13.49
CA PHE A 44 15.15 8.43 13.53
C PHE A 44 16.46 8.55 14.30
N ALA A 45 16.54 7.95 15.50
CA ALA A 45 17.76 7.94 16.29
C ALA A 45 18.94 7.29 15.53
N ILE A 46 18.71 6.12 14.92
CA ILE A 46 19.72 5.41 14.12
C ILE A 46 20.13 6.23 12.89
N PHE A 47 19.19 6.92 12.25
CA PHE A 47 19.46 7.79 11.11
C PHE A 47 20.37 8.95 11.49
N LEU A 48 20.11 9.65 12.59
CA LEU A 48 20.96 10.74 13.08
C LEU A 48 22.38 10.26 13.38
N LEU A 49 22.51 9.10 14.03
CA LEU A 49 23.81 8.47 14.32
C LEU A 49 24.55 8.05 13.03
N SER A 50 23.81 7.78 11.95
CA SER A 50 24.40 7.24 10.73
C SER A 50 25.22 8.24 9.90
N ARG A 51 25.01 9.54 10.13
CA ARG A 51 25.57 10.66 9.34
C ARG A 51 25.34 10.55 7.82
N ARG A 52 24.29 9.82 7.40
CA ARG A 52 23.91 9.64 5.99
C ARG A 52 22.91 10.68 5.50
N ALA A 53 22.84 11.86 6.13
CA ALA A 53 21.95 12.93 5.69
C ALA A 53 22.27 13.40 4.24
N THR A 54 23.55 13.42 3.87
CA THR A 54 23.99 13.75 2.49
C THR A 54 23.49 12.75 1.45
N LEU A 55 23.30 11.50 1.86
CA LEU A 55 22.78 10.42 1.02
C LEU A 55 21.32 10.66 0.65
N VAL A 56 20.56 11.28 1.56
CA VAL A 56 19.15 11.65 1.38
C VAL A 56 19.03 12.86 0.46
N ALA A 57 19.89 13.87 0.65
CA ALA A 57 19.90 15.08 -0.17
C ALA A 57 20.28 14.86 -1.64
N SER A 58 20.86 13.70 -1.99
CA SER A 58 21.29 13.40 -3.36
C SER A 58 20.24 12.68 -4.21
N ASP A 59 19.09 12.29 -3.64
CA ASP A 59 18.06 11.52 -4.36
C ASP A 59 16.80 12.35 -4.63
N SER A 60 16.39 12.43 -5.90
CA SER A 60 15.28 13.31 -6.32
C SER A 60 13.94 12.97 -5.68
N VAL A 61 13.66 11.70 -5.37
CA VAL A 61 12.40 11.31 -4.71
C VAL A 61 12.43 11.75 -3.25
N LEU A 62 13.57 11.59 -2.59
CA LEU A 62 13.71 11.99 -1.19
C LEU A 62 13.76 13.51 -1.01
N LEU A 63 14.33 14.24 -1.98
CA LEU A 63 14.26 15.70 -2.02
C LEU A 63 12.82 16.19 -2.17
N LEU A 64 12.05 15.61 -3.10
CA LEU A 64 10.63 15.95 -3.27
C LEU A 64 9.82 15.60 -2.02
N TRP A 65 10.13 14.49 -1.36
CA TRP A 65 9.54 14.18 -0.05
C TRP A 65 9.92 15.23 0.99
N GLY A 66 11.18 15.67 1.03
CA GLY A 66 11.65 16.71 1.95
C GLY A 66 10.90 18.03 1.75
N LEU A 67 10.68 18.45 0.50
CA LEU A 67 9.86 19.61 0.17
C LEU A 67 8.40 19.43 0.59
N PHE A 68 7.82 18.27 0.31
CA PHE A 68 6.45 17.92 0.72
C PHE A 68 6.30 17.93 2.25
N ALA A 69 7.24 17.33 2.98
CA ALA A 69 7.26 17.27 4.43
C ALA A 69 7.51 18.64 5.06
N PHE A 70 8.40 19.44 4.48
CA PHE A 70 8.63 20.82 4.91
C PHE A 70 7.36 21.66 4.77
N TRP A 71 6.71 21.60 3.60
CA TRP A 71 5.43 22.27 3.40
C TRP A 71 4.37 21.75 4.37
N GLY A 72 4.31 20.43 4.57
CA GLY A 72 3.45 19.79 5.57
C GLY A 72 3.66 20.36 6.97
N ALA A 73 4.91 20.45 7.41
CA ALA A 73 5.28 21.03 8.70
C ALA A 73 4.87 22.51 8.81
N CYS A 74 5.12 23.33 7.78
CA CYS A 74 4.64 24.72 7.73
C CYS A 74 3.12 24.84 7.82
N ARG A 75 2.38 23.83 7.35
CA ARG A 75 0.92 23.76 7.46
C ARG A 75 0.43 23.07 8.73
N THR A 76 1.29 22.38 9.48
CA THR A 76 0.96 21.74 10.77
C THR A 76 1.27 22.65 11.96
N ILE A 77 2.46 23.25 12.01
CA ILE A 77 2.96 24.00 13.18
C ILE A 77 1.99 25.09 13.66
N PRO A 78 1.41 25.94 12.79
CA PRO A 78 0.49 26.99 13.23
C PRO A 78 -0.79 26.48 13.92
N PHE A 79 -1.10 25.19 13.77
CA PHE A 79 -2.33 24.58 14.25
C PHE A 79 -2.12 23.74 15.51
N LEU A 80 -0.88 23.59 15.99
CA LEU A 80 -0.56 22.83 17.19
C LEU A 80 -1.14 23.45 18.47
N SER A 81 -1.18 24.78 18.56
CA SER A 81 -1.76 25.48 19.72
C SER A 81 -3.29 25.33 19.79
N THR A 82 -3.95 25.18 18.64
CA THR A 82 -5.41 25.15 18.55
C THR A 82 -5.97 23.73 18.59
N TYR A 83 -5.32 22.80 17.89
CA TYR A 83 -5.82 21.43 17.71
C TYR A 83 -4.94 20.37 18.38
N HIS A 84 -3.82 20.76 19.01
CA HIS A 84 -2.98 19.89 19.84
C HIS A 84 -2.63 18.55 19.16
N PHE A 85 -2.99 17.43 19.79
CA PHE A 85 -2.73 16.08 19.32
C PHE A 85 -3.40 15.78 17.98
N ASP A 86 -4.56 16.37 17.68
CA ASP A 86 -5.23 16.15 16.39
C ASP A 86 -4.41 16.69 15.23
N ALA A 87 -3.69 17.80 15.41
CA ALA A 87 -2.78 18.32 14.39
C ALA A 87 -1.60 17.37 14.15
N ILE A 88 -1.04 16.79 15.21
CA ILE A 88 0.06 15.79 15.12
C ILE A 88 -0.45 14.51 14.46
N ARG A 89 -1.62 14.02 14.88
CA ARG A 89 -2.27 12.84 14.30
C ARG A 89 -2.52 13.02 12.82
N ASP A 90 -3.01 14.18 12.40
CA ASP A 90 -3.26 14.46 10.99
C ASP A 90 -1.93 14.62 10.20
N ALA A 91 -0.86 15.11 10.85
CA ALA A 91 0.46 15.32 10.24
C ALA A 91 1.20 14.02 9.90
N VAL A 92 0.75 12.87 10.41
CA VAL A 92 1.31 11.57 10.02
C VAL A 92 1.25 11.31 8.51
N LEU A 93 0.33 12.00 7.81
CA LEU A 93 0.22 12.05 6.35
C LEU A 93 1.59 12.24 5.65
N TRP A 94 2.39 13.19 6.14
CA TRP A 94 3.75 13.42 5.64
C TRP A 94 4.81 12.82 6.59
N GLY A 95 4.52 12.74 7.90
CA GLY A 95 5.43 12.26 8.93
C GLY A 95 5.88 10.81 8.76
N TYR A 96 4.98 9.89 8.39
CA TYR A 96 5.37 8.49 8.16
C TYR A 96 6.34 8.31 6.98
N GLY A 97 6.50 9.33 6.12
CA GLY A 97 7.50 9.31 5.04
C GLY A 97 8.96 9.32 5.51
N LEU A 98 9.21 9.62 6.78
CA LEU A 98 10.48 9.35 7.44
C LEU A 98 10.90 7.87 7.31
N THR A 99 9.94 6.95 7.29
CA THR A 99 10.21 5.52 7.07
C THR A 99 10.96 5.27 5.77
N ALA A 100 10.62 5.99 4.69
CA ALA A 100 11.29 5.86 3.41
C ALA A 100 12.77 6.28 3.51
N LEU A 101 13.05 7.37 4.23
CA LEU A 101 14.41 7.84 4.48
C LEU A 101 15.23 6.81 5.24
N PHE A 102 14.67 6.24 6.30
CA PHE A 102 15.39 5.32 7.17
C PHE A 102 15.70 3.99 6.47
N ILE A 103 14.80 3.52 5.59
CA ILE A 103 15.06 2.37 4.74
C ILE A 103 16.20 2.66 3.76
N VAL A 104 16.16 3.81 3.07
CA VAL A 104 17.23 4.18 2.12
C VAL A 104 18.58 4.34 2.82
N ALA A 105 18.60 4.84 4.04
CA ALA A 105 19.82 4.92 4.85
C ALA A 105 20.32 3.54 5.29
N SER A 106 19.45 2.54 5.43
CA SER A 106 19.78 1.22 6.00
C SER A 106 20.02 0.13 4.96
N VAL A 107 19.38 0.21 3.78
CA VAL A 107 19.51 -0.78 2.68
C VAL A 107 20.51 -0.27 1.64
N ASN A 108 21.69 -0.88 1.60
CA ASN A 108 22.84 -0.39 0.84
C ASN A 108 23.49 -1.44 -0.08
N SER A 109 23.00 -2.69 -0.08
CA SER A 109 23.57 -3.75 -0.88
C SER A 109 22.51 -4.64 -1.54
N ALA A 110 22.90 -5.34 -2.61
CA ALA A 110 22.01 -6.26 -3.30
C ALA A 110 21.69 -7.50 -2.46
N GLU A 111 22.61 -7.92 -1.58
CA GLU A 111 22.39 -9.01 -0.63
C GLU A 111 21.29 -8.66 0.38
N GLN A 112 21.26 -7.42 0.88
CA GLN A 112 20.19 -6.97 1.79
C GLN A 112 18.83 -6.97 1.08
N ILE A 113 18.78 -6.49 -0.18
CA ILE A 113 17.57 -6.53 -1.01
C ILE A 113 17.11 -7.98 -1.24
N ALA A 114 18.02 -8.87 -1.65
CA ALA A 114 17.71 -10.27 -1.87
C ALA A 114 17.26 -10.98 -0.59
N SER A 115 17.88 -10.67 0.55
CA SER A 115 17.48 -11.17 1.87
C SER A 115 16.08 -10.70 2.25
N GLY A 116 15.75 -9.42 2.02
CA GLY A 116 14.42 -8.87 2.23
C GLY A 116 13.36 -9.56 1.38
N LEU A 117 13.64 -9.78 0.08
CA LEU A 117 12.74 -10.53 -0.81
C LEU A 117 12.58 -11.99 -0.38
N ASN A 118 13.63 -12.63 0.15
CA ASN A 118 13.53 -13.98 0.66
C ASN A 118 12.70 -14.05 1.96
N ALA A 119 12.84 -13.06 2.84
CA ALA A 119 12.00 -12.93 4.02
C ALA A 119 10.53 -12.68 3.62
N TYR A 120 10.26 -11.86 2.62
CA TYR A 120 8.91 -11.68 2.05
C TYR A 120 8.37 -12.99 1.45
N ARG A 121 9.19 -13.77 0.74
CA ARG A 121 8.81 -15.11 0.26
C ARG A 121 8.39 -16.03 1.40
N LYS A 122 9.16 -16.05 2.50
CA LYS A 122 8.84 -16.83 3.70
C LYS A 122 7.53 -16.37 4.33
N PHE A 123 7.34 -15.05 4.44
CA PHE A 123 6.10 -14.44 4.90
C PHE A 123 4.88 -14.91 4.10
N LEU A 124 4.93 -14.83 2.77
CA LEU A 124 3.81 -15.22 1.91
C LEU A 124 3.37 -16.69 2.09
N ARG A 125 4.30 -17.60 2.39
CA ARG A 125 3.99 -19.03 2.53
C ARG A 125 2.93 -19.29 3.60
N TRP A 126 2.99 -18.58 4.72
CA TRP A 126 2.06 -18.76 5.83
C TRP A 126 0.99 -17.66 5.89
N TYR A 127 1.31 -16.45 5.44
CA TYR A 127 0.35 -15.35 5.44
C TYR A 127 -0.81 -15.57 4.46
N MET A 128 -0.55 -16.09 3.25
CA MET A 128 -1.60 -16.29 2.24
C MET A 128 -2.68 -17.31 2.67
N PRO A 129 -2.34 -18.47 3.26
CA PRO A 129 -3.32 -19.35 3.88
C PRO A 129 -4.12 -18.73 5.02
N LEU A 130 -3.49 -17.88 5.84
CA LEU A 130 -4.14 -17.27 7.01
C LEU A 130 -5.02 -16.07 6.65
N LEU A 131 -4.75 -15.40 5.54
CA LEU A 131 -5.42 -14.14 5.17
C LEU A 131 -6.96 -14.26 5.08
N PRO A 132 -7.57 -15.31 4.47
CA PRO A 132 -9.02 -15.48 4.51
C PRO A 132 -9.57 -15.55 5.94
N ILE A 133 -8.88 -16.25 6.84
CA ILE A 133 -9.28 -16.39 8.25
C ILE A 133 -9.21 -15.01 8.92
N ILE A 134 -8.12 -14.28 8.72
CA ILE A 134 -7.94 -12.92 9.26
C ILE A 134 -9.05 -11.98 8.76
N LEU A 135 -9.44 -12.09 7.49
CA LEU A 135 -10.52 -11.29 6.90
C LEU A 135 -11.89 -11.67 7.46
N LEU A 136 -12.15 -12.95 7.72
CA LEU A 136 -13.36 -13.42 8.40
C LEU A 136 -13.43 -12.87 9.84
N LEU A 137 -12.31 -12.94 10.59
CA LEU A 137 -12.17 -12.39 11.94
C LEU A 137 -12.32 -10.86 11.96
N SER A 138 -11.85 -10.16 10.94
CA SER A 138 -11.97 -8.70 10.82
C SER A 138 -13.36 -8.24 10.38
N GLY A 139 -14.18 -9.14 9.82
CA GLY A 139 -15.46 -8.84 9.20
C GLY A 139 -16.61 -9.55 9.92
N PRO A 140 -17.20 -10.62 9.34
CA PRO A 140 -18.35 -11.31 9.92
C PRO A 140 -18.18 -11.77 11.38
N LEU A 141 -16.96 -12.19 11.76
CA LEU A 141 -16.66 -12.70 13.09
C LEU A 141 -16.09 -11.64 14.04
N ARG A 142 -16.04 -10.36 13.63
CA ARG A 142 -15.52 -9.26 14.46
C ARG A 142 -16.18 -9.17 15.84
N PRO A 143 -17.50 -9.38 16.01
CA PRO A 143 -18.13 -9.31 17.34
C PRO A 143 -17.60 -10.34 18.35
N LEU A 144 -16.95 -11.42 17.87
CA LEU A 144 -16.34 -12.45 18.72
C LEU A 144 -14.91 -12.09 19.14
N MET A 145 -14.31 -11.06 18.53
CA MET A 145 -12.92 -10.69 18.79
C MET A 145 -12.82 -9.82 20.04
N PRO A 146 -11.85 -10.08 20.94
CA PRO A 146 -11.52 -9.14 22.00
C PRO A 146 -11.15 -7.76 21.42
N VAL A 147 -11.47 -6.72 22.18
CA VAL A 147 -11.10 -5.34 21.90
C VAL A 147 -9.80 -4.97 22.60
N VAL A 148 -9.07 -4.00 22.05
CA VAL A 148 -7.87 -3.45 22.70
C VAL A 148 -8.31 -2.68 23.96
N PRO A 149 -7.77 -2.94 25.16
CA PRO A 149 -8.33 -2.46 26.43
C PRO A 149 -8.47 -0.93 26.57
N TRP A 150 -7.59 -0.17 25.92
CA TRP A 150 -7.58 1.30 25.94
C TRP A 150 -8.19 1.92 24.68
N SER A 151 -8.69 1.10 23.76
CA SER A 151 -9.46 1.58 22.61
C SER A 151 -10.95 1.59 22.97
N ARG A 152 -11.73 2.49 22.35
CA ARG A 152 -13.19 2.49 22.55
C ARG A 152 -13.82 1.20 22.00
N ASP A 153 -13.53 0.84 20.75
CA ASP A 153 -14.18 -0.31 20.06
C ASP A 153 -13.27 -1.03 19.04
N ALA A 154 -11.95 -0.90 19.15
CA ALA A 154 -11.03 -1.50 18.19
C ALA A 154 -10.77 -2.97 18.53
N ALA A 155 -11.31 -3.87 17.70
CA ALA A 155 -10.99 -5.29 17.78
C ALA A 155 -9.48 -5.52 17.55
N ILE A 156 -8.90 -6.52 18.23
CA ILE A 156 -7.48 -6.89 18.07
C ILE A 156 -7.16 -7.23 16.61
N VAL A 157 -8.10 -7.88 15.91
CA VAL A 157 -8.01 -8.17 14.47
C VAL A 157 -8.98 -7.26 13.74
N MET A 158 -8.44 -6.23 13.09
CA MET A 158 -9.24 -5.23 12.36
C MET A 158 -8.53 -4.85 11.06
N LEU A 159 -8.45 -5.80 10.14
CA LEU A 159 -7.86 -5.63 8.82
C LEU A 159 -8.90 -5.08 7.83
N LYS A 160 -8.55 -4.00 7.14
CA LYS A 160 -9.37 -3.46 6.05
C LYS A 160 -9.21 -4.34 4.80
N PRO A 161 -10.31 -4.72 4.10
CA PRO A 161 -10.22 -5.48 2.86
C PRO A 161 -9.45 -4.74 1.74
N GLY A 162 -9.57 -3.40 1.70
CA GLY A 162 -8.77 -2.56 0.80
C GLY A 162 -7.27 -2.71 1.02
N ASP A 163 -6.81 -2.65 2.27
CA ASP A 163 -5.39 -2.83 2.61
C ASP A 163 -4.90 -4.25 2.27
N ALA A 164 -5.73 -5.26 2.56
CA ALA A 164 -5.44 -6.64 2.18
C ALA A 164 -5.29 -6.83 0.67
N SER A 165 -6.06 -6.10 -0.14
CA SER A 165 -5.97 -6.15 -1.60
C SER A 165 -4.61 -5.72 -2.14
N VAL A 166 -3.96 -4.75 -1.48
CA VAL A 166 -2.60 -4.31 -1.82
C VAL A 166 -1.61 -5.46 -1.64
N HIS A 167 -1.74 -6.20 -0.53
CA HIS A 167 -0.91 -7.39 -0.28
C HIS A 167 -1.22 -8.55 -1.23
N LEU A 168 -2.48 -8.76 -1.59
CA LEU A 168 -2.88 -9.77 -2.59
C LEU A 168 -2.26 -9.49 -3.96
N ALA A 169 -2.31 -8.23 -4.41
CA ALA A 169 -1.67 -7.80 -5.65
C ALA A 169 -0.16 -8.06 -5.62
N ALA A 170 0.50 -7.66 -4.53
CA ALA A 170 1.93 -7.85 -4.33
C ALA A 170 2.33 -9.33 -4.28
N ALA A 171 1.55 -10.17 -3.61
CA ALA A 171 1.79 -11.61 -3.49
C ALA A 171 1.68 -12.33 -4.85
N ALA A 172 0.58 -12.09 -5.58
CA ALA A 172 0.38 -12.67 -6.91
C ALA A 172 1.53 -12.29 -7.85
N LEU A 173 1.89 -11.00 -7.88
CA LEU A 173 2.98 -10.52 -8.73
C LEU A 173 4.35 -11.00 -8.26
N PHE A 174 4.56 -11.22 -6.96
CA PHE A 174 5.80 -11.80 -6.46
C PHE A 174 5.99 -13.23 -6.98
N TRP A 175 4.95 -14.08 -6.89
CA TRP A 175 4.97 -15.44 -7.42
C TRP A 175 5.16 -15.46 -8.94
N LEU A 176 4.48 -14.56 -9.66
CA LEU A 176 4.54 -14.49 -11.12
C LEU A 176 5.88 -13.95 -11.67
N ILE A 177 6.48 -12.97 -11.00
CA ILE A 177 7.66 -12.24 -11.49
C ILE A 177 8.95 -12.82 -10.92
N LEU A 178 9.02 -13.04 -9.59
CA LEU A 178 10.26 -13.31 -8.87
C LEU A 178 10.49 -14.79 -8.57
N GLU A 179 9.45 -15.55 -8.20
CA GLU A 179 9.61 -16.98 -7.86
C GLU A 179 9.92 -17.83 -9.11
N ARG A 180 9.32 -17.49 -10.25
CA ARG A 180 9.53 -18.20 -11.52
C ARG A 180 10.96 -18.11 -12.05
N GLN A 181 11.73 -17.08 -11.68
CA GLN A 181 13.14 -16.96 -12.05
C GLN A 181 14.06 -17.84 -11.20
N SER A 182 13.68 -18.10 -9.94
CA SER A 182 14.39 -19.05 -9.07
C SER A 182 14.18 -20.51 -9.51
N SER A 183 13.00 -20.83 -10.05
CA SER A 183 12.60 -22.20 -10.41
C SER A 183 12.98 -22.62 -11.83
N ALA A 184 13.49 -21.74 -12.68
CA ALA A 184 13.93 -22.09 -14.03
C ALA A 184 15.10 -23.11 -14.03
N ARG A 185 15.76 -23.34 -12.89
CA ARG A 185 16.91 -24.25 -12.75
C ARG A 185 16.68 -25.49 -11.86
N LYS A 186 15.54 -25.57 -11.14
CA LYS A 186 15.13 -26.77 -10.38
C LYS A 186 13.64 -26.99 -10.62
N ARG A 187 13.27 -28.06 -11.33
CA ARG A 187 11.91 -28.61 -11.36
C ARG A 187 11.56 -29.15 -9.96
N ARG A 188 11.40 -28.28 -8.96
CA ARG A 188 10.80 -28.67 -7.68
C ARG A 188 9.30 -28.81 -7.95
N GLY A 189 8.76 -30.00 -7.71
CA GLY A 189 7.33 -30.28 -7.84
C GLY A 189 6.49 -29.33 -7.01
N PHE A 190 5.23 -29.16 -7.41
CA PHE A 190 4.26 -28.36 -6.69
C PHE A 190 4.12 -28.87 -5.25
N SER A 191 4.50 -28.05 -4.27
CA SER A 191 4.35 -28.42 -2.85
C SER A 191 2.90 -28.25 -2.40
N ALA A 192 2.40 -29.15 -1.55
CA ALA A 192 1.09 -28.99 -0.91
C ALA A 192 0.93 -27.60 -0.27
N MET A 193 1.99 -27.07 0.37
CA MET A 193 1.98 -25.73 0.97
C MET A 193 1.79 -24.61 -0.06
N GLN A 194 2.32 -24.76 -1.28
CA GLN A 194 2.09 -23.80 -2.36
C GLN A 194 0.63 -23.85 -2.83
N GLY A 195 0.04 -25.06 -2.90
CA GLY A 195 -1.40 -25.23 -3.16
C GLY A 195 -2.28 -24.54 -2.12
N VAL A 196 -1.99 -24.73 -0.84
CA VAL A 196 -2.71 -24.08 0.27
C VAL A 196 -2.56 -22.55 0.20
N ALA A 197 -1.37 -22.03 -0.10
CA ALA A 197 -1.14 -20.59 -0.25
C ALA A 197 -1.91 -19.99 -1.43
N ILE A 198 -1.96 -20.68 -2.57
CA ILE A 198 -2.75 -20.25 -3.74
C ILE A 198 -4.25 -20.29 -3.42
N ALA A 199 -4.74 -21.35 -2.78
CA ALA A 199 -6.12 -21.45 -2.35
C ALA A 199 -6.50 -20.33 -1.36
N GLY A 200 -5.62 -20.03 -0.41
CA GLY A 200 -5.79 -18.90 0.52
C GLY A 200 -5.82 -17.55 -0.21
N TRP A 201 -4.97 -17.35 -1.21
CA TRP A 201 -5.01 -16.16 -2.06
C TRP A 201 -6.36 -16.00 -2.78
N PHE A 202 -6.89 -17.09 -3.37
CA PHE A 202 -8.21 -17.06 -4.01
C PHE A 202 -9.34 -16.77 -3.01
N GLY A 203 -9.34 -17.44 -1.85
CA GLY A 203 -10.35 -17.20 -0.81
C GLY A 203 -10.36 -15.76 -0.31
N ALA A 204 -9.18 -15.17 -0.08
CA ALA A 204 -9.05 -13.78 0.33
C ALA A 204 -9.46 -12.81 -0.78
N THR A 205 -9.14 -13.12 -2.04
CA THR A 205 -9.56 -12.31 -3.20
C THR A 205 -11.08 -12.34 -3.37
N MET A 206 -11.73 -13.49 -3.19
CA MET A 206 -13.19 -13.59 -3.19
C MET A 206 -13.82 -12.77 -2.06
N PHE A 207 -13.22 -12.78 -0.86
CA PHE A 207 -13.69 -11.92 0.23
C PHE A 207 -13.56 -10.43 -0.12
N VAL A 208 -12.43 -9.99 -0.68
CA VAL A 208 -12.21 -8.60 -1.12
C VAL A 208 -13.19 -8.21 -2.23
N LEU A 209 -13.47 -9.13 -3.16
CA LEU A 209 -14.39 -8.93 -4.28
C LEU A 209 -15.78 -8.50 -3.80
N VAL A 210 -16.35 -9.25 -2.85
CA VAL A 210 -17.68 -9.01 -2.30
C VAL A 210 -17.74 -7.74 -1.43
N ARG A 211 -16.60 -7.28 -0.89
CA ARG A 211 -16.56 -6.20 0.10
C ARG A 211 -16.12 -4.84 -0.45
N THR A 212 -15.21 -4.81 -1.42
CA THR A 212 -14.57 -3.54 -1.85
C THR A 212 -14.22 -3.54 -3.34
N ARG A 213 -14.98 -2.79 -4.14
CA ARG A 213 -14.71 -2.58 -5.57
C ARG A 213 -13.33 -1.96 -5.82
N ALA A 214 -12.95 -0.98 -5.00
CA ALA A 214 -11.64 -0.33 -5.07
C ALA A 214 -10.48 -1.29 -4.78
N GLY A 215 -10.66 -2.24 -3.85
CA GLY A 215 -9.67 -3.28 -3.57
C GLY A 215 -9.42 -4.17 -4.78
N VAL A 216 -10.46 -4.46 -5.56
CA VAL A 216 -10.27 -5.26 -6.78
C VAL A 216 -9.51 -4.50 -7.86
N LEU A 217 -9.75 -3.19 -8.02
CA LEU A 217 -8.95 -2.35 -8.92
C LEU A 217 -7.47 -2.35 -8.51
N ALA A 218 -7.18 -2.34 -7.21
CA ALA A 218 -5.81 -2.42 -6.68
C ALA A 218 -5.11 -3.75 -7.00
N ILE A 219 -5.87 -4.83 -7.27
CA ILE A 219 -5.33 -6.12 -7.72
C ILE A 219 -5.18 -6.14 -9.25
N ILE A 220 -6.24 -5.77 -9.98
CA ILE A 220 -6.32 -5.96 -11.43
C ILE A 220 -5.38 -5.03 -12.18
N ILE A 221 -5.32 -3.75 -11.84
CA ILE A 221 -4.54 -2.77 -12.61
C ILE A 221 -3.05 -3.11 -12.61
N PRO A 222 -2.39 -3.44 -11.47
CA PRO A 222 -1.01 -3.92 -11.49
C PRO A 222 -0.81 -5.21 -12.29
N MET A 223 -1.75 -6.16 -12.21
CA MET A 223 -1.69 -7.40 -12.99
C MET A 223 -1.81 -7.15 -14.50
N ALA A 224 -2.70 -6.24 -14.91
CA ALA A 224 -2.86 -5.79 -16.29
C ALA A 224 -1.62 -5.02 -16.79
N LEU A 225 -0.95 -4.24 -15.94
CA LEU A 225 0.31 -3.59 -16.31
C LEU A 225 1.42 -4.62 -16.58
N VAL A 226 1.64 -5.59 -15.69
CA VAL A 226 2.68 -6.62 -15.85
C VAL A 226 2.42 -7.44 -17.11
N SER A 227 1.15 -7.75 -17.33
CA SER A 227 0.64 -8.33 -18.55
C SER A 227 1.10 -7.55 -19.79
N LEU A 228 0.72 -6.28 -19.91
CA LEU A 228 1.09 -5.45 -21.05
C LEU A 228 2.62 -5.33 -21.22
N LEU A 229 3.39 -5.24 -20.13
CA LEU A 229 4.85 -5.10 -20.22
C LEU A 229 5.58 -6.40 -20.58
N LYS A 230 5.00 -7.58 -20.33
CA LYS A 230 5.62 -8.90 -20.63
C LYS A 230 4.95 -9.61 -21.81
N LEU A 231 4.67 -8.85 -22.88
CA LEU A 231 3.86 -9.17 -24.09
C LEU A 231 4.12 -10.52 -24.82
N ARG A 232 5.18 -11.27 -24.50
CA ARG A 232 5.72 -12.41 -25.28
C ARG A 232 5.28 -13.82 -24.86
N ARG A 233 4.36 -14.02 -23.90
CA ARG A 233 3.94 -15.38 -23.45
C ARG A 233 2.42 -15.52 -23.37
N VAL A 234 1.79 -15.97 -24.45
CA VAL A 234 0.32 -15.99 -24.67
C VAL A 234 -0.50 -16.66 -23.55
N ALA A 235 0.04 -17.66 -22.84
CA ALA A 235 -0.67 -18.36 -21.75
C ALA A 235 -1.04 -17.49 -20.53
N TRP A 236 -0.30 -16.41 -20.23
CA TRP A 236 -0.61 -15.54 -19.08
C TRP A 236 -1.75 -14.55 -19.39
N LYS A 237 -1.97 -14.23 -20.67
CA LYS A 237 -3.05 -13.35 -21.12
C LYS A 237 -4.40 -13.99 -20.82
N VAL A 238 -4.56 -15.27 -21.12
CA VAL A 238 -5.80 -16.02 -20.91
C VAL A 238 -6.17 -16.10 -19.42
N GLY A 239 -5.21 -16.27 -18.51
CA GLY A 239 -5.49 -16.30 -17.06
C GLY A 239 -5.89 -14.93 -16.48
N VAL A 240 -5.26 -13.84 -16.93
CA VAL A 240 -5.60 -12.49 -16.48
C VAL A 240 -6.92 -12.02 -17.11
N PHE A 241 -7.19 -12.34 -18.38
CA PHE A 241 -8.49 -12.08 -19.02
C PHE A 241 -9.60 -13.00 -18.51
N ALA A 242 -9.31 -14.23 -18.06
CA ALA A 242 -10.27 -15.08 -17.39
C ALA A 242 -10.59 -14.54 -15.99
N VAL A 243 -9.60 -14.13 -15.19
CA VAL A 243 -9.85 -13.50 -13.88
C VAL A 243 -10.57 -12.15 -14.04
N ALA A 244 -10.16 -11.32 -15.00
CA ALA A 244 -10.82 -10.06 -15.31
C ALA A 244 -12.22 -10.25 -15.93
N GLY A 245 -12.43 -11.32 -16.70
CA GLY A 245 -13.69 -11.70 -17.34
C GLY A 245 -14.68 -12.31 -16.35
N THR A 246 -14.22 -13.20 -15.45
CA THR A 246 -14.98 -13.70 -14.30
C THR A 246 -15.28 -12.56 -13.32
N PHE A 247 -14.40 -11.57 -13.21
CA PHE A 247 -14.61 -10.36 -12.42
C PHE A 247 -15.65 -9.40 -13.04
N LEU A 248 -15.57 -9.15 -14.35
CA LEU A 248 -16.60 -8.41 -15.10
C LEU A 248 -17.95 -9.13 -15.01
N LEU A 249 -17.95 -10.45 -15.18
CA LEU A 249 -19.13 -11.29 -15.03
C LEU A 249 -19.65 -11.23 -13.59
N ALA A 250 -18.79 -11.29 -12.57
CA ALA A 250 -19.19 -11.15 -11.17
C ALA A 250 -19.77 -9.75 -10.89
N MET A 251 -19.19 -8.66 -11.41
CA MET A 251 -19.75 -7.30 -11.27
C MET A 251 -21.09 -7.13 -12.01
N ILE A 252 -21.27 -7.81 -13.15
CA ILE A 252 -22.54 -7.87 -13.89
C ILE A 252 -23.58 -8.69 -13.10
N LEU A 253 -23.17 -9.82 -12.48
CA LEU A 253 -24.05 -10.68 -11.68
C LEU A 253 -24.40 -10.05 -10.31
N GLU A 254 -23.47 -9.33 -9.67
CA GLU A 254 -23.70 -8.57 -8.42
C GLU A 254 -24.60 -7.35 -8.61
N SER A 255 -24.92 -6.99 -9.86
CA SER A 255 -25.98 -6.03 -10.12
C SER A 255 -27.38 -6.60 -9.85
N ASN A 256 -27.53 -7.91 -9.50
CA ASN A 256 -28.81 -8.45 -8.98
C ASN A 256 -28.79 -9.82 -8.26
N LEU A 257 -27.67 -10.47 -7.96
CA LEU A 257 -27.69 -11.84 -7.40
C LEU A 257 -26.62 -12.07 -6.35
N ILE A 258 -26.97 -11.89 -5.07
CA ILE A 258 -26.68 -12.76 -3.92
C ILE A 258 -27.42 -12.13 -2.72
N GLN A 259 -28.69 -12.51 -2.57
CA GLN A 259 -29.42 -12.33 -1.31
C GLN A 259 -29.01 -13.48 -0.39
N ILE A 260 -28.10 -13.25 0.56
CA ILE A 260 -27.90 -14.21 1.66
C ILE A 260 -29.03 -13.97 2.66
N ASN A 261 -29.94 -14.92 2.68
CA ASN A 261 -31.18 -14.89 3.43
C ASN A 261 -30.90 -15.18 4.92
N ILE A 262 -31.02 -14.16 5.78
CA ILE A 262 -31.03 -14.32 7.23
C ILE A 262 -32.22 -13.49 7.76
N HIS A 263 -33.24 -14.17 8.28
CA HIS A 263 -34.48 -13.62 8.86
C HIS A 263 -35.53 -13.01 7.90
N GLY A 264 -35.86 -13.72 6.81
CA GLY A 264 -37.27 -13.77 6.36
C GLY A 264 -37.84 -12.61 5.54
N ARG A 265 -37.03 -11.78 4.86
CA ARG A 265 -37.56 -10.82 3.86
C ARG A 265 -37.22 -11.27 2.43
N LYS A 266 -38.28 -11.52 1.64
CA LYS A 266 -38.21 -11.68 0.19
C LYS A 266 -38.20 -10.29 -0.45
N PHE A 267 -37.35 -10.04 -1.43
CA PHE A 267 -37.51 -8.91 -2.35
C PHE A 267 -37.42 -9.39 -3.79
N SER A 268 -38.57 -9.25 -4.47
CA SER A 268 -38.85 -9.60 -5.86
C SER A 268 -38.83 -8.35 -6.74
N SER A 269 -38.66 -8.58 -8.04
CA SER A 269 -38.79 -7.78 -9.27
C SER A 269 -39.48 -6.39 -9.32
N GLU A 270 -40.11 -5.86 -8.27
CA GLU A 270 -40.74 -4.53 -8.23
C GLU A 270 -39.74 -3.36 -8.07
N GLN A 271 -38.52 -3.64 -7.62
CA GLN A 271 -37.46 -2.62 -7.52
C GLN A 271 -36.98 -2.10 -8.88
N ILE A 272 -37.13 -2.89 -9.94
CA ILE A 272 -36.69 -2.52 -11.30
C ILE A 272 -37.57 -1.40 -11.87
N THR A 273 -38.88 -1.44 -11.61
CA THR A 273 -39.81 -0.38 -12.02
C THR A 273 -39.65 0.89 -11.17
N ASN A 274 -39.38 0.77 -9.86
CA ASN A 274 -39.26 1.93 -8.98
C ASN A 274 -37.97 2.76 -9.22
N ASN A 275 -36.86 2.12 -9.61
CA ASN A 275 -35.61 2.83 -9.93
C ASN A 275 -35.71 3.63 -11.24
N LEU A 276 -36.54 3.20 -12.20
CA LEU A 276 -36.78 3.92 -13.45
C LEU A 276 -37.63 5.18 -13.23
N TYR A 277 -38.57 5.15 -12.29
CA TYR A 277 -39.35 6.34 -11.91
C TYR A 277 -38.59 7.28 -10.95
N SER A 278 -37.70 6.77 -10.08
CA SER A 278 -36.89 7.59 -9.16
C SER A 278 -35.93 8.56 -9.87
N ILE A 279 -35.49 8.23 -11.08
CA ILE A 279 -34.66 9.10 -11.93
C ILE A 279 -35.48 10.22 -12.60
N ALA A 280 -36.80 10.04 -12.74
CA ALA A 280 -37.72 11.00 -13.37
C ALA A 280 -38.48 11.88 -12.34
N GLY A 281 -38.16 11.79 -11.05
CA GLY A 281 -38.77 12.58 -10.00
C GLY A 281 -39.88 11.82 -9.27
N GLN A 282 -39.78 11.85 -7.94
CA GLN A 282 -40.59 11.15 -6.92
C GLN A 282 -40.26 9.65 -6.76
N GLY A 283 -39.46 9.37 -5.75
CA GLY A 283 -39.18 8.02 -5.26
C GLY A 283 -38.31 8.09 -4.01
N ASP A 284 -38.95 8.29 -2.86
CA ASP A 284 -38.34 8.24 -1.53
C ASP A 284 -37.99 6.79 -1.19
N GLU A 285 -36.74 6.39 -1.47
CA GLU A 285 -35.92 5.44 -0.70
C GLU A 285 -34.66 5.10 -1.53
N LYS A 286 -33.61 5.92 -1.39
CA LYS A 286 -32.30 5.68 -2.02
C LYS A 286 -31.48 4.69 -1.21
N THR A 287 -31.01 3.62 -1.83
CA THR A 287 -30.17 2.58 -1.22
C THR A 287 -28.85 3.14 -0.63
N ASP A 288 -28.42 2.62 0.53
CA ASP A 288 -27.23 3.09 1.30
C ASP A 288 -25.93 3.17 0.48
N LEU A 289 -25.77 2.30 -0.52
CA LEU A 289 -24.58 2.24 -1.38
C LEU A 289 -24.52 3.39 -2.40
N GLU A 290 -25.67 3.85 -2.91
CA GLU A 290 -25.74 5.02 -3.78
C GLU A 290 -25.54 6.31 -2.99
N ASN A 291 -26.07 6.36 -1.75
CA ASN A 291 -25.85 7.46 -0.81
C ASN A 291 -24.35 7.65 -0.53
N THR A 292 -23.58 6.57 -0.33
CA THR A 292 -22.14 6.67 0.00
C THR A 292 -21.27 7.22 -1.14
N LYS A 293 -21.60 6.95 -2.42
CA LYS A 293 -20.83 7.48 -3.56
C LYS A 293 -21.09 8.96 -3.80
N VAL A 294 -22.36 9.34 -3.79
CA VAL A 294 -22.80 10.73 -3.94
C VAL A 294 -22.20 11.59 -2.81
N TRP A 295 -22.18 11.06 -1.59
CA TRP A 295 -21.53 11.66 -0.42
C TRP A 295 -20.07 12.03 -0.66
N ARG A 296 -19.25 11.10 -1.18
CA ARG A 296 -17.84 11.37 -1.49
C ARG A 296 -17.68 12.42 -2.59
N LEU A 297 -18.47 12.36 -3.66
CA LEU A 297 -18.36 13.30 -4.77
C LEU A 297 -18.73 14.74 -4.34
N ILE A 298 -19.76 14.90 -3.51
CA ILE A 298 -20.12 16.20 -2.93
C ILE A 298 -18.99 16.72 -2.05
N TRP A 299 -18.47 15.88 -1.15
CA TRP A 299 -17.38 16.28 -0.26
C TRP A 299 -16.11 16.67 -1.05
N TRP A 300 -15.71 15.88 -2.05
CA TRP A 300 -14.56 16.20 -2.90
C TRP A 300 -14.79 17.49 -3.70
N ARG A 301 -16.01 17.74 -4.16
CA ARG A 301 -16.37 19.00 -4.81
C ARG A 301 -16.20 20.18 -3.87
N HIS A 302 -16.62 20.08 -2.60
CA HIS A 302 -16.38 21.12 -1.60
C HIS A 302 -14.89 21.40 -1.42
N ILE A 303 -14.07 20.34 -1.27
CA ILE A 303 -12.62 20.47 -1.15
C ILE A 303 -12.04 21.23 -2.34
N VAL A 304 -12.41 20.85 -3.56
CA VAL A 304 -11.94 21.52 -4.77
C VAL A 304 -12.40 22.98 -4.81
N GLN A 305 -13.63 23.28 -4.42
CA GLN A 305 -14.15 24.65 -4.43
C GLN A 305 -13.38 25.58 -3.50
N TYR A 306 -13.14 25.19 -2.24
CA TYR A 306 -12.45 26.10 -1.32
C TYR A 306 -10.92 26.13 -1.50
N THR A 307 -10.35 25.13 -2.20
CA THR A 307 -8.91 25.10 -2.53
C THR A 307 -8.63 25.67 -3.91
N VAL A 308 -9.05 25.01 -4.99
CA VAL A 308 -8.71 25.39 -6.36
C VAL A 308 -9.36 26.71 -6.76
N PHE A 309 -10.61 26.94 -6.34
CA PHE A 309 -11.39 28.11 -6.71
C PHE A 309 -11.63 29.08 -5.54
N GLY A 310 -10.96 28.85 -4.41
CA GLY A 310 -11.29 29.50 -3.15
C GLY A 310 -10.07 30.01 -2.38
N PRO A 311 -10.30 30.54 -1.17
CA PRO A 311 -9.26 31.24 -0.41
C PRO A 311 -8.14 30.32 0.09
N TYR A 312 -8.37 29.01 0.15
CA TYR A 312 -7.39 28.04 0.65
C TYR A 312 -6.51 27.44 -0.45
N PHE A 313 -6.40 28.10 -1.61
CA PHE A 313 -5.54 27.67 -2.71
C PHE A 313 -4.11 27.39 -2.26
N TRP A 314 -3.48 28.35 -1.59
CA TRP A 314 -2.08 28.25 -1.19
C TRP A 314 -1.92 27.33 0.00
N THR A 315 -2.79 27.46 1.00
CA THR A 315 -2.51 26.95 2.34
C THR A 315 -3.21 25.64 2.65
N GLY A 316 -4.31 25.32 1.96
CA GLY A 316 -5.30 24.40 2.50
C GLY A 316 -5.83 24.87 3.86
N LYS A 317 -6.63 24.03 4.50
CA LYS A 317 -7.19 24.27 5.84
C LYS A 317 -6.23 23.95 6.98
N GLY A 318 -5.07 23.36 6.69
CA GLY A 318 -4.11 22.95 7.70
C GLY A 318 -4.45 21.61 8.36
N PHE A 319 -3.79 21.35 9.49
CA PHE A 319 -3.85 20.08 10.21
C PHE A 319 -4.59 20.24 11.54
N GLY A 320 -5.32 19.21 11.97
CA GLY A 320 -6.03 19.20 13.25
C GLY A 320 -7.53 19.52 13.17
N ILE A 321 -7.99 20.16 12.09
CA ILE A 321 -9.43 20.28 11.83
C ILE A 321 -10.02 18.95 11.36
N ASN A 322 -11.20 18.59 11.85
CA ASN A 322 -11.92 17.40 11.37
C ASN A 322 -12.64 17.75 10.06
N LEU A 323 -12.09 17.30 8.94
CA LEU A 323 -12.61 17.61 7.61
C LEU A 323 -14.01 17.03 7.37
N VAL A 324 -14.40 15.93 8.03
CA VAL A 324 -15.76 15.37 7.89
C VAL A 324 -16.78 16.32 8.48
N LEU A 325 -16.51 16.82 9.69
CA LEU A 325 -17.44 17.69 10.41
C LEU A 325 -17.60 19.05 9.73
N GLN A 326 -16.55 19.51 9.04
CA GLN A 326 -16.57 20.83 8.41
C GLN A 326 -17.04 20.80 6.96
N ASP A 327 -16.68 19.76 6.20
CA ASP A 327 -16.87 19.72 4.74
C ASP A 327 -17.75 18.57 4.27
N GLY A 328 -17.98 17.58 5.14
CA GLY A 328 -18.88 16.48 4.89
C GLY A 328 -20.34 16.96 4.85
N PRO A 329 -21.22 16.25 4.14
CA PRO A 329 -22.63 16.62 4.05
C PRO A 329 -23.36 16.40 5.39
N PRO A 330 -24.55 17.01 5.56
CA PRO A 330 -25.33 16.91 6.80
C PRO A 330 -25.68 15.45 7.17
N HIS A 331 -25.78 15.18 8.48
CA HIS A 331 -26.05 13.85 9.09
C HIS A 331 -24.89 12.84 9.08
N VAL A 332 -23.69 13.29 9.48
CA VAL A 332 -22.51 12.45 9.73
C VAL A 332 -22.74 11.54 10.95
N THR A 333 -22.59 10.22 10.80
CA THR A 333 -22.69 9.26 11.92
C THR A 333 -21.49 9.39 12.88
N GLU A 334 -21.59 8.90 14.12
CA GLU A 334 -20.44 8.90 15.06
C GLU A 334 -19.24 8.14 14.49
N ASP A 335 -19.47 7.05 13.76
CA ASP A 335 -18.41 6.30 13.07
C ASP A 335 -17.73 7.14 12.00
N ASP A 336 -18.50 7.92 11.21
CA ASP A 336 -17.96 8.82 10.19
C ASP A 336 -17.12 9.95 10.80
N LYS A 337 -17.51 10.46 11.98
CA LYS A 337 -16.75 11.52 12.70
C LYS A 337 -15.36 11.06 13.09
N THR A 338 -15.13 9.76 13.27
CA THR A 338 -13.79 9.21 13.54
C THR A 338 -12.87 9.28 12.32
N THR A 339 -13.46 9.29 11.12
CA THR A 339 -12.78 9.21 9.82
C THR A 339 -12.49 10.60 9.27
N ARG A 340 -11.64 11.36 9.96
CA ARG A 340 -11.27 12.79 9.75
C ARG A 340 -10.75 13.20 8.36
N SER A 341 -10.82 12.32 7.35
CA SER A 341 -10.24 12.45 6.02
C SER A 341 -11.20 11.95 4.93
N PRO A 342 -11.17 12.55 3.72
CA PRO A 342 -12.15 12.36 2.64
C PRO A 342 -12.16 11.00 1.91
N HIS A 343 -11.65 9.92 2.50
CA HIS A 343 -11.49 8.60 1.86
C HIS A 343 -10.76 8.66 0.50
N ASN A 344 -9.80 9.58 0.38
CA ASN A 344 -8.89 9.70 -0.75
C ASN A 344 -7.69 10.52 -0.29
N GLY A 345 -6.51 9.91 -0.23
CA GLY A 345 -5.34 10.58 0.33
C GLY A 345 -4.86 11.78 -0.49
N SER A 346 -5.10 11.82 -1.81
CA SER A 346 -4.80 13.00 -2.62
C SER A 346 -5.76 14.16 -2.31
N MET A 347 -7.03 13.86 -2.03
CA MET A 347 -7.98 14.85 -1.53
C MET A 347 -7.63 15.31 -0.11
N THR A 348 -7.13 14.41 0.75
CA THR A 348 -6.60 14.77 2.07
C THR A 348 -5.44 15.76 1.95
N VAL A 349 -4.49 15.49 1.05
CA VAL A 349 -3.37 16.41 0.77
C VAL A 349 -3.90 17.77 0.29
N LEU A 350 -4.81 17.79 -0.68
CA LEU A 350 -5.38 19.03 -1.20
C LEU A 350 -6.08 19.84 -0.10
N ALA A 351 -6.95 19.19 0.67
CA ALA A 351 -7.70 19.84 1.76
C ALA A 351 -6.77 20.43 2.84
N ARG A 352 -5.69 19.72 3.21
CA ARG A 352 -4.80 20.13 4.31
C ARG A 352 -3.69 21.07 3.89
N MET A 353 -3.16 20.91 2.67
CA MET A 353 -1.92 21.56 2.22
C MET A 353 -2.12 22.44 0.98
N GLY A 354 -3.35 22.54 0.45
CA GLY A 354 -3.67 23.35 -0.72
C GLY A 354 -3.11 22.76 -2.02
N VAL A 355 -3.21 23.54 -3.09
CA VAL A 355 -2.69 23.20 -4.41
C VAL A 355 -1.17 22.99 -4.40
N PRO A 356 -0.35 23.81 -3.71
CA PRO A 356 1.10 23.55 -3.61
C PRO A 356 1.42 22.17 -3.02
N GLY A 357 0.72 21.77 -1.95
CA GLY A 357 0.89 20.44 -1.36
C GLY A 357 0.52 19.32 -2.32
N LEU A 358 -0.59 19.46 -3.05
CA LEU A 358 -1.01 18.49 -4.07
C LEU A 358 -0.01 18.38 -5.22
N VAL A 359 0.57 19.49 -5.67
CA VAL A 359 1.60 19.51 -6.73
C VAL A 359 2.87 18.80 -6.26
N MET A 360 3.33 19.05 -5.02
CA MET A 360 4.49 18.35 -4.45
C MET A 360 4.21 16.85 -4.31
N TRP A 361 3.03 16.47 -3.83
CA TRP A 361 2.58 15.09 -3.72
C TRP A 361 2.52 14.38 -5.08
N ALA A 362 1.93 15.03 -6.09
CA ALA A 362 1.86 14.48 -7.45
C ALA A 362 3.26 14.34 -8.04
N SER A 363 4.12 15.36 -7.90
CA SER A 363 5.49 15.37 -8.41
C SER A 363 6.33 14.24 -7.81
N LEU A 364 6.27 14.05 -6.49
CA LEU A 364 6.91 12.93 -5.78
C LEU A 364 6.54 11.58 -6.41
N ASN A 365 5.24 11.33 -6.52
CA ASN A 365 4.71 10.04 -6.98
C ASN A 365 5.00 9.80 -8.47
N LEU A 366 4.87 10.83 -9.32
CA LEU A 366 5.20 10.76 -10.74
C LEU A 366 6.71 10.50 -10.94
N VAL A 367 7.58 11.20 -10.22
CA VAL A 367 9.03 10.98 -10.31
C VAL A 367 9.40 9.58 -9.86
N PHE A 368 8.80 9.08 -8.77
CA PHE A 368 9.00 7.69 -8.34
C PHE A 368 8.57 6.69 -9.43
N LEU A 369 7.35 6.83 -9.97
CA LEU A 369 6.81 6.02 -11.06
C LEU A 369 7.75 6.00 -12.28
N PHE A 370 8.15 7.16 -12.78
CA PHE A 370 9.01 7.24 -13.97
C PHE A 370 10.42 6.69 -13.73
N ARG A 371 11.00 6.91 -12.54
CA ARG A 371 12.32 6.35 -12.20
C ARG A 371 12.29 4.83 -12.12
N MET A 372 11.27 4.26 -11.47
CA MET A 372 11.08 2.81 -11.39
C MET A 372 10.87 2.20 -12.79
N LEU A 373 10.02 2.81 -13.63
CA LEU A 373 9.78 2.35 -14.99
C LEU A 373 11.03 2.43 -15.86
N ARG A 374 11.80 3.53 -15.77
CA ARG A 374 13.07 3.69 -16.49
C ARG A 374 14.10 2.67 -16.05
N ALA A 375 14.20 2.40 -14.75
CA ALA A 375 15.12 1.41 -14.19
C ALA A 375 14.76 -0.02 -14.59
N TYR A 376 13.47 -0.35 -14.59
CA TYR A 376 12.95 -1.60 -15.15
C TYR A 376 13.34 -1.75 -16.63
N ARG A 377 13.02 -0.76 -17.48
CA ARG A 377 13.31 -0.81 -18.92
C ARG A 377 14.80 -0.95 -19.19
N ARG A 378 15.65 -0.23 -18.44
CA ARG A 378 17.11 -0.34 -18.54
C ARG A 378 17.59 -1.74 -18.18
N ALA A 379 17.15 -2.29 -17.04
CA ALA A 379 17.52 -3.63 -16.60
C ALA A 379 17.05 -4.72 -17.58
N ALA A 380 15.84 -4.57 -18.13
CA ALA A 380 15.29 -5.50 -19.11
C ALA A 380 16.11 -5.50 -20.41
N ARG A 381 16.51 -4.32 -20.91
CA ARG A 381 17.36 -4.21 -22.11
C ARG A 381 18.77 -4.73 -21.90
N SER A 382 19.34 -4.54 -20.70
CA SER A 382 20.68 -5.02 -20.37
C SER A 382 20.73 -6.49 -19.93
N GLY A 383 19.61 -7.22 -19.98
CA GLY A 383 19.54 -8.61 -19.54
C GLY A 383 19.68 -8.81 -18.03
N ALA A 384 19.67 -7.75 -17.21
CA ALA A 384 19.76 -7.81 -15.75
C ALA A 384 18.41 -8.24 -15.15
N GLN A 385 18.08 -9.52 -15.31
CA GLN A 385 16.76 -10.09 -15.03
C GLN A 385 16.29 -9.87 -13.58
N PHE A 386 17.20 -9.99 -12.60
CA PHE A 386 16.90 -9.74 -11.20
C PHE A 386 16.38 -8.31 -10.99
N TRP A 387 17.14 -7.31 -11.45
CA TRP A 387 16.76 -5.91 -11.30
C TRP A 387 15.50 -5.56 -12.07
N ALA A 388 15.30 -6.13 -13.27
CA ALA A 388 14.06 -5.95 -14.01
C ALA A 388 12.86 -6.48 -13.22
N SER A 389 12.97 -7.67 -12.65
CA SER A 389 11.91 -8.29 -11.85
C SER A 389 11.60 -7.54 -10.56
N VAL A 390 12.64 -7.15 -9.81
CA VAL A 390 12.49 -6.41 -8.54
C VAL A 390 11.86 -5.04 -8.80
N ASN A 391 12.37 -4.28 -9.77
CA ASN A 391 11.84 -2.95 -10.06
C ASN A 391 10.38 -3.01 -10.52
N LEU A 392 10.02 -3.99 -11.35
CA LEU A 392 8.63 -4.16 -11.78
C LEU A 392 7.71 -4.55 -10.63
N TRP A 393 8.16 -5.47 -9.75
CA TRP A 393 7.38 -5.88 -8.59
C TRP A 393 7.12 -4.72 -7.61
N VAL A 394 8.16 -3.96 -7.26
CA VAL A 394 8.03 -2.78 -6.38
C VAL A 394 7.12 -1.72 -7.01
N LEU A 395 7.26 -1.46 -8.32
CA LEU A 395 6.39 -0.53 -9.03
C LEU A 395 4.93 -0.95 -8.93
N CYS A 396 4.63 -2.23 -9.14
CA CYS A 396 3.27 -2.74 -9.09
C CYS A 396 2.69 -2.76 -7.68
N TYR A 397 3.52 -3.04 -6.66
CA TYR A 397 3.12 -2.94 -5.26
C TYR A 397 2.76 -1.49 -4.91
N TRP A 398 3.56 -0.53 -5.34
CA TRP A 398 3.26 0.90 -5.17
C TRP A 398 1.98 1.31 -5.91
N ILE A 399 1.75 0.85 -7.16
CA ILE A 399 0.51 1.14 -7.89
C ILE A 399 -0.71 0.59 -7.14
N ALA A 400 -0.65 -0.64 -6.64
CA ALA A 400 -1.74 -1.21 -5.84
C ALA A 400 -2.05 -0.34 -4.61
N ALA A 401 -1.01 0.10 -3.90
CA ALA A 401 -1.12 0.95 -2.73
C ALA A 401 -1.70 2.34 -3.08
N PHE A 402 -1.27 2.92 -4.21
CA PHE A 402 -1.75 4.22 -4.69
C PHE A 402 -3.21 4.17 -5.17
N ILE A 403 -3.65 3.04 -5.74
CA ILE A 403 -5.06 2.82 -6.06
C ILE A 403 -5.88 2.74 -4.78
N ASN A 404 -5.47 1.92 -3.80
CA ASN A 404 -6.17 1.82 -2.51
C ASN A 404 -6.28 3.19 -1.83
N LEU A 405 -5.18 3.95 -1.82
CA LEU A 405 -5.11 5.33 -1.33
C LEU A 405 -6.11 6.28 -2.00
N SER A 406 -6.46 6.05 -3.27
CA SER A 406 -7.38 6.91 -4.01
C SER A 406 -8.85 6.71 -3.59
N PHE A 407 -9.15 5.64 -2.85
CA PHE A 407 -10.52 5.26 -2.49
C PHE A 407 -10.74 4.97 -1.01
N ASP A 408 -9.69 5.03 -0.19
CA ASP A 408 -9.75 4.80 1.25
C ASP A 408 -8.77 5.71 2.02
N VAL A 409 -9.02 5.85 3.33
CA VAL A 409 -8.10 6.44 4.31
C VAL A 409 -7.00 5.43 4.60
N TYR A 410 -5.86 5.60 3.94
CA TYR A 410 -4.77 4.63 3.87
C TYR A 410 -3.47 5.17 4.47
N ILE A 411 -2.95 6.30 3.97
CA ILE A 411 -1.69 6.88 4.45
C ILE A 411 -1.86 7.78 5.68
N GLU A 412 -3.10 8.13 6.03
CA GLU A 412 -3.46 8.94 7.19
C GLU A 412 -3.39 8.15 8.50
N GLY A 413 -3.07 6.87 8.45
CA GLY A 413 -2.82 6.02 9.61
C GLY A 413 -1.60 5.14 9.41
N PRO A 414 -1.06 4.54 10.49
CA PRO A 414 0.22 3.83 10.44
C PRO A 414 0.18 2.58 9.56
N VAL A 415 -0.95 1.86 9.53
CA VAL A 415 -1.11 0.59 8.79
C VAL A 415 -0.73 0.76 7.31
N GLY A 416 -1.39 1.70 6.62
CA GLY A 416 -1.11 2.00 5.22
C GLY A 416 0.02 2.99 5.04
N GLY A 417 0.16 3.99 5.92
CA GLY A 417 1.19 5.03 5.83
C GLY A 417 2.61 4.47 5.91
N ILE A 418 2.93 3.69 6.95
CA ILE A 418 4.26 3.10 7.12
C ILE A 418 4.55 2.12 5.97
N LEU A 419 3.58 1.32 5.55
CA LEU A 419 3.73 0.39 4.42
C LEU A 419 3.98 1.13 3.10
N PHE A 420 3.18 2.14 2.77
CA PHE A 420 3.30 2.94 1.55
C PHE A 420 4.69 3.57 1.44
N TRP A 421 5.14 4.23 2.51
CA TRP A 421 6.46 4.82 2.56
C TRP A 421 7.58 3.78 2.61
N SER A 422 7.32 2.59 3.15
CA SER A 422 8.26 1.47 3.08
C SER A 422 8.49 0.99 1.65
N ILE A 423 7.44 0.91 0.83
CA ILE A 423 7.54 0.54 -0.58
C ILE A 423 8.37 1.59 -1.35
N ILE A 424 8.12 2.89 -1.12
CA ILE A 424 8.92 3.96 -1.73
C ILE A 424 10.39 3.87 -1.32
N GLY A 425 10.67 3.75 -0.01
CA GLY A 425 12.03 3.64 0.51
C GLY A 425 12.79 2.43 -0.05
N PHE A 426 12.13 1.27 -0.12
CA PHE A 426 12.71 0.07 -0.71
C PHE A 426 12.97 0.24 -2.22
N GLY A 427 12.04 0.87 -2.95
CA GLY A 427 12.21 1.19 -4.37
C GLY A 427 13.39 2.12 -4.63
N VAL A 428 13.51 3.21 -3.87
CA VAL A 428 14.67 4.12 -3.97
C VAL A 428 15.97 3.39 -3.64
N SER A 429 15.97 2.51 -2.64
CA SER A 429 17.13 1.68 -2.31
C SER A 429 17.53 0.78 -3.49
N CYS A 430 16.57 0.14 -4.16
CA CYS A 430 16.80 -0.65 -5.36
C CYS A 430 17.43 0.19 -6.49
N LEU A 431 16.88 1.37 -6.78
CA LEU A 431 17.41 2.28 -7.81
C LEU A 431 18.88 2.65 -7.56
N ARG A 432 19.23 2.91 -6.30
CA ARG A 432 20.57 3.31 -5.88
C ARG A 432 21.56 2.15 -5.98
N VAL A 433 21.22 1.00 -5.42
CA VAL A 433 22.07 -0.20 -5.44
C VAL A 433 22.28 -0.67 -6.88
N GLN A 434 21.21 -0.73 -7.69
CA GLN A 434 21.32 -1.07 -9.12
C GLN A 434 22.27 -0.12 -9.86
N SER A 435 22.15 1.19 -9.62
CA SER A 435 23.00 2.19 -10.29
C SER A 435 24.46 2.09 -9.83
N TYR A 436 24.68 1.76 -8.56
CA TYR A 436 26.01 1.50 -8.03
C TYR A 436 26.65 0.27 -8.67
N GLU A 437 25.95 -0.87 -8.71
CA GLU A 437 26.44 -2.09 -9.35
C GLU A 437 26.77 -1.88 -10.83
N ALA A 438 25.89 -1.20 -11.56
CA ALA A 438 26.10 -0.91 -12.98
C ALA A 438 27.40 -0.11 -13.22
N ARG A 439 27.72 0.87 -12.34
CA ARG A 439 28.98 1.62 -12.40
C ARG A 439 30.19 0.76 -12.06
N GLN A 440 30.10 -0.11 -11.06
CA GLN A 440 31.21 -1.00 -10.69
C GLN A 440 31.55 -1.99 -11.81
N ILE A 441 30.53 -2.50 -12.51
CA ILE A 441 30.70 -3.36 -13.69
C ILE A 441 31.37 -2.57 -14.83
N ALA A 442 30.89 -1.35 -15.11
CA ALA A 442 31.47 -0.50 -16.15
C ALA A 442 32.95 -0.15 -15.90
N HIS A 443 33.36 -0.02 -14.63
CA HIS A 443 34.74 0.22 -14.25
C HIS A 443 35.60 -1.05 -14.11
N GLY A 444 35.08 -2.24 -14.46
CA GLY A 444 35.81 -3.50 -14.38
C GLY A 444 36.13 -3.97 -12.96
N ARG A 445 35.61 -3.29 -11.92
CA ARG A 445 35.92 -3.55 -10.50
C ARG A 445 35.18 -4.76 -9.93
N VAL A 446 34.09 -5.16 -10.57
CA VAL A 446 33.28 -6.32 -10.16
C VAL A 446 32.87 -7.11 -11.40
N ARG A 447 33.22 -8.41 -11.46
CA ARG A 447 32.61 -9.33 -12.42
C ARG A 447 31.14 -9.55 -12.04
N ASN A 448 30.24 -9.48 -13.03
CA ASN A 448 28.77 -9.57 -12.90
C ASN A 448 28.29 -10.29 -11.63
N PHE A 449 27.66 -9.56 -10.70
CA PHE A 449 27.09 -10.11 -9.46
C PHE A 449 26.13 -11.29 -9.70
N HIS A 450 25.52 -11.35 -10.89
CA HIS A 450 24.68 -12.46 -11.35
C HIS A 450 25.40 -13.83 -11.42
N THR A 451 26.74 -13.87 -11.45
CA THR A 451 27.51 -15.11 -11.28
C THR A 451 27.66 -15.49 -9.81
N ARG A 452 27.96 -14.52 -8.93
CA ARG A 452 28.17 -14.76 -7.49
C ARG A 452 26.89 -15.06 -6.70
N SER A 453 25.74 -14.42 -6.96
CA SER A 453 24.53 -14.71 -6.18
C SER A 453 23.98 -16.11 -6.45
N ALA A 454 24.16 -16.62 -7.67
CA ALA A 454 23.79 -17.99 -8.02
C ALA A 454 24.72 -19.01 -7.34
N GLU A 455 26.03 -18.73 -7.26
CA GLU A 455 27.01 -19.56 -6.55
C GLU A 455 26.85 -19.48 -5.03
N GLN A 456 26.67 -18.31 -4.44
CA GLN A 456 26.57 -18.14 -2.99
C GLN A 456 25.24 -18.64 -2.40
N LEU A 457 24.14 -18.58 -3.17
CA LEU A 457 22.87 -19.23 -2.78
C LEU A 457 22.95 -20.75 -2.95
N ALA A 458 23.77 -21.27 -3.87
CA ALA A 458 24.02 -22.71 -4.01
C ALA A 458 24.91 -23.26 -2.89
N VAL A 459 25.94 -22.52 -2.47
CA VAL A 459 26.88 -22.93 -1.40
C VAL A 459 26.19 -22.93 -0.02
N ARG A 460 25.23 -22.03 0.24
CA ARG A 460 24.48 -22.03 1.51
C ARG A 460 23.39 -23.10 1.63
N GLU A 461 22.96 -23.73 0.53
CA GLU A 461 22.04 -24.90 0.58
C GLU A 461 22.79 -26.24 0.61
N LEU A 462 24.13 -26.25 0.49
CA LEU A 462 24.96 -27.45 0.45
C LEU A 462 25.80 -27.69 1.72
N SER A 463 25.70 -26.84 2.76
CA SER A 463 26.24 -27.18 4.07
C SER A 463 25.16 -27.86 4.91
N PRO A 464 25.26 -29.17 5.20
CA PRO A 464 24.42 -29.78 6.21
C PRO A 464 24.84 -29.20 7.58
N SER A 465 23.91 -28.52 8.24
CA SER A 465 23.90 -28.35 9.69
C SER A 465 22.51 -28.72 10.18
#